data_AF-A0A841DCN0-F1
#
_entry.id   AF-A0A841DCN0-F1
#
_cell.length_a   1.000
_cell.length_b   1.000
_cell.length_c   1.000
_cell.angle_alpha   90.00
_cell.angle_beta   90.00
_cell.angle_gamma   90.00
#
_symmetry.space_group_name_H-M   'P 1'
#
loop_
_entity.id
_entity.type
_entity.pdbx_description
1 polymer ?
#
loop_
_entity_poly.entity_id
_entity_poly.type
_entity_poly.pdbx_seq_one_letter_code
_entity_poly.pdbx_strand_id
1 'polypeptide(L)'
;MPAEILHTSPIERIVAHLVDQVRGATKAEQTSWKNSLPRLAEDLVEAGLGQVELLIESQFLDRSRTDVVLAGVDHNGRDTYVAVELKRWRSAQLCEDDPDHVRVPSLQKNPRHPLVQVRGYCHGPGVEGFCPAC
;
A
#
# COMPACT_ATOMS: atom_id res chain seq x y z
N MET A 1 25.31 -16.73 22.84
CA MET A 1 24.93 -15.34 22.51
C MET A 1 25.64 -14.95 21.21
N PRO A 2 25.10 -15.26 20.02
CA PRO A 2 25.63 -14.65 18.81
C PRO A 2 25.08 -13.23 18.68
N ALA A 3 25.95 -12.31 18.30
CA ALA A 3 25.65 -10.90 18.12
C ALA A 3 24.58 -10.71 17.03
N GLU A 4 23.45 -10.13 17.39
CA GLU A 4 22.49 -9.55 16.44
C GLU A 4 23.18 -8.39 15.73
N ILE A 5 23.68 -8.68 14.54
CA ILE A 5 24.00 -7.64 13.58
C ILE A 5 22.64 -7.14 13.05
N LEU A 6 22.09 -6.11 13.68
CA LEU A 6 21.03 -5.28 13.08
C LEU A 6 21.64 -4.46 11.94
N HIS A 7 22.01 -5.13 10.85
CA HIS A 7 22.19 -4.43 9.58
C HIS A 7 20.80 -4.24 8.99
N THR A 8 20.14 -3.16 9.39
CA THR A 8 19.01 -2.63 8.63
C THR A 8 19.47 -2.50 7.18
N SER A 9 18.77 -3.17 6.27
CA SER A 9 19.12 -3.19 4.85
C SER A 9 19.26 -1.75 4.32
N PRO A 10 20.16 -1.47 3.37
CA PRO A 10 20.19 -0.17 2.69
C PRO A 10 18.80 0.26 2.18
N ILE A 11 17.97 -0.69 1.75
CA ILE A 11 16.57 -0.45 1.33
C ILE A 11 15.75 0.04 2.52
N GLU A 12 15.77 -0.66 3.65
CA GLU A 12 15.03 -0.27 4.85
C GLU A 12 15.44 1.14 5.35
N ARG A 13 16.73 1.48 5.26
CA ARG A 13 17.22 2.82 5.61
C ARG A 13 16.71 3.91 4.69
N ILE A 14 16.76 3.67 3.37
CA ILE A 14 16.27 4.62 2.37
C ILE A 14 14.76 4.79 2.52
N VAL A 15 14.01 3.68 2.63
CA VAL A 15 12.56 3.71 2.85
C VAL A 15 12.22 4.47 4.11
N ALA A 16 12.92 4.22 5.23
CA ALA A 16 12.67 4.94 6.47
C ALA A 16 12.86 6.45 6.31
N HIS A 17 13.93 6.86 5.60
CA HIS A 17 14.20 8.26 5.31
C HIS A 17 13.12 8.90 4.42
N LEU A 18 12.72 8.22 3.35
CA LEU A 18 11.67 8.70 2.44
C LEU A 18 10.31 8.83 3.16
N VAL A 19 9.95 7.83 3.96
CA VAL A 19 8.71 7.83 4.74
C VAL A 19 8.67 8.98 5.74
N ASP A 20 9.79 9.32 6.38
CA ASP A 20 9.87 10.45 7.32
C ASP A 20 9.66 11.82 6.64
N GLN A 21 9.79 11.89 5.31
CA GLN A 21 9.56 13.11 4.53
C GLN A 21 8.12 13.26 4.02
N VAL A 22 7.27 12.23 4.18
CA VAL A 22 5.87 12.28 3.73
C VAL A 22 5.09 13.25 4.60
N ARG A 23 4.70 14.39 4.01
CA ARG A 23 3.95 15.45 4.70
C ARG A 23 2.52 14.99 4.99
N GLY A 24 2.03 15.31 6.19
CA GLY A 24 0.64 15.01 6.59
C GLY A 24 0.41 13.57 7.07
N ALA A 25 1.40 12.69 6.95
CA ALA A 25 1.34 11.34 7.50
C ALA A 25 1.46 11.35 9.03
N THR A 26 0.61 10.58 9.69
CA THR A 26 0.68 10.30 11.13
C THR A 26 1.85 9.37 11.45
N LYS A 27 2.30 9.38 12.71
CA LYS A 27 3.34 8.44 13.18
C LYS A 27 2.94 6.97 12.98
N ALA A 28 1.64 6.68 13.06
CA ALA A 28 1.11 5.34 12.86
C ALA A 28 1.19 4.92 11.38
N GLU A 29 0.83 5.80 10.44
CA GLU A 29 1.01 5.59 9.00
C GLU A 29 2.48 5.41 8.64
N GLN A 30 3.36 6.30 9.10
CA GLN A 30 4.81 6.19 8.86
C GLN A 30 5.37 4.87 9.39
N THR A 31 4.99 4.48 10.61
CA THR A 31 5.39 3.18 11.18
C THR A 31 4.83 2.03 10.36
N SER A 32 3.61 2.15 9.84
CA SER A 32 3.03 1.16 8.93
C SER A 32 3.87 0.98 7.67
N TRP A 33 4.20 2.07 6.99
CA TRP A 33 4.96 2.05 5.74
C TRP A 33 6.40 1.58 5.92
N LYS A 34 7.10 2.02 6.97
CA LYS A 34 8.46 1.55 7.29
C LYS A 34 8.54 0.03 7.43
N ASN A 35 7.46 -0.61 7.87
CA ASN A 35 7.39 -2.06 8.03
C ASN A 35 6.88 -2.82 6.80
N SER A 36 6.24 -2.14 5.84
CA SER A 36 5.53 -2.80 4.73
C SER A 36 6.13 -2.50 3.36
N LEU A 37 6.60 -1.28 3.12
CA LEU A 37 7.20 -0.89 1.85
C LEU A 37 8.48 -1.67 1.50
N PRO A 38 9.40 -1.98 2.44
CA PRO A 38 10.57 -2.80 2.09
C PRO A 38 10.17 -4.17 1.57
N ARG A 39 9.17 -4.80 2.20
CA ARG A 39 8.66 -6.11 1.79
C ARG A 39 7.95 -6.07 0.44
N LEU A 40 7.14 -5.03 0.19
CA LEU A 40 6.55 -4.82 -1.13
C LEU A 40 7.62 -4.64 -2.21
N ALA A 41 8.68 -3.88 -1.92
CA ALA A 41 9.79 -3.68 -2.86
C ALA A 41 10.55 -4.99 -3.14
N GLU A 42 10.79 -5.79 -2.10
CA GLU A 42 11.37 -7.14 -2.24
C GLU A 42 10.49 -8.04 -3.13
N ASP A 43 9.18 -8.11 -2.84
CA ASP A 43 8.22 -8.90 -3.63
C ASP A 43 8.21 -8.47 -5.11
N LEU A 44 8.29 -7.17 -5.39
CA LEU A 44 8.38 -6.64 -6.76
C LEU A 44 9.70 -7.01 -7.44
N VAL A 45 10.83 -6.90 -6.75
CA VAL A 45 12.15 -7.28 -7.28
C VAL A 45 12.19 -8.78 -7.58
N GLU A 46 11.70 -9.62 -6.66
CA GLU A 46 11.62 -11.07 -6.85
C GLU A 46 10.71 -11.45 -8.03
N ALA A 47 9.64 -10.69 -8.27
CA ALA A 47 8.77 -10.83 -9.43
C ALA A 47 9.37 -10.31 -10.75
N GLY A 48 10.58 -9.74 -10.74
CA GLY A 48 11.20 -9.13 -11.93
C GLY A 48 10.63 -7.75 -12.31
N LEU A 49 10.00 -7.07 -11.35
CA LEU A 49 9.37 -5.75 -11.49
C LEU A 49 10.14 -4.64 -10.75
N GLY A 50 11.45 -4.82 -10.50
CA GLY A 50 12.27 -3.87 -9.74
C GLY A 50 12.41 -2.47 -10.36
N GLN A 51 12.02 -2.30 -11.62
CA GLN A 51 11.96 -1.02 -12.33
C GLN A 51 10.65 -0.25 -12.13
N VAL A 52 9.64 -0.86 -11.51
CA VAL A 52 8.35 -0.20 -11.25
C VAL A 52 8.54 0.89 -10.19
N GLU A 53 8.01 2.08 -10.46
CA GLU A 53 8.08 3.21 -9.55
C GLU A 53 6.98 3.12 -8.48
N LEU A 54 7.33 3.46 -7.24
CA LEU A 54 6.39 3.48 -6.11
C LEU A 54 6.10 4.94 -5.72
N LEU A 55 4.85 5.36 -5.90
CA LEU A 55 4.35 6.65 -5.42
C LEU A 55 3.65 6.43 -4.09
N ILE A 56 4.33 6.77 -3.00
CA ILE A 56 3.84 6.63 -1.63
C ILE A 56 2.85 7.76 -1.35
N GLU A 57 1.73 7.43 -0.70
CA GLU A 57 0.74 8.39 -0.23
C GLU A 57 0.09 9.18 -1.38
N SER A 58 -0.51 8.45 -2.31
CA SER A 58 -1.09 9.03 -3.52
C SER A 58 -2.54 9.43 -3.30
N GLN A 59 -2.84 10.72 -3.48
CA GLN A 59 -4.20 11.28 -3.38
C GLN A 59 -4.88 11.37 -4.76
N PHE A 60 -6.14 10.98 -4.82
CA PHE A 60 -7.01 11.07 -6.00
C PHE A 60 -7.90 12.32 -5.97
N LEU A 61 -8.60 12.59 -7.08
CA LEU A 61 -9.44 13.79 -7.26
C LEU A 61 -10.61 13.87 -6.26
N ASP A 62 -11.15 12.73 -5.84
CA ASP A 62 -12.20 12.63 -4.83
C ASP A 62 -11.67 12.74 -3.38
N ARG A 63 -10.38 13.11 -3.23
CA ARG A 63 -9.61 13.18 -1.98
C ARG A 63 -9.38 11.83 -1.30
N SER A 64 -9.81 10.72 -1.90
CA SER A 64 -9.39 9.40 -1.45
C SER A 64 -7.88 9.26 -1.63
N ARG A 65 -7.28 8.35 -0.88
CA ARG A 65 -5.83 8.16 -0.78
C ARG A 65 -5.55 6.67 -0.77
N THR A 66 -4.53 6.24 -1.51
CA THR A 66 -3.98 4.88 -1.43
C THR A 66 -2.56 4.92 -0.89
N ASP A 67 -2.16 3.88 -0.17
CA ASP A 67 -0.81 3.81 0.42
C ASP A 67 0.29 3.89 -0.65
N VAL A 68 0.12 3.16 -1.76
CA VAL A 68 1.08 3.13 -2.87
C VAL A 68 0.35 3.11 -4.20
N VAL A 69 0.86 3.85 -5.19
CA VAL A 69 0.60 3.59 -6.61
C VAL A 69 1.87 3.03 -7.23
N LEU A 70 1.74 1.88 -7.88
CA LEU A 70 2.78 1.32 -8.74
C LEU A 70 2.60 1.91 -10.13
N ALA A 71 3.64 2.55 -10.66
CA ALA A 71 3.66 3.12 -12.00
C ALA A 71 4.72 2.43 -12.86
N GLY A 72 4.33 2.01 -14.05
CA GLY A 72 5.23 1.35 -15.00
C GLY A 72 4.60 1.20 -16.37
N VAL A 73 5.21 0.35 -17.19
CA VAL A 73 4.78 0.08 -18.56
C VAL A 73 4.42 -1.39 -18.69
N ASP A 74 3.25 -1.70 -19.25
CA ASP A 74 2.81 -3.08 -19.48
C ASP A 74 3.55 -3.74 -20.65
N HIS A 75 3.28 -5.04 -20.85
CA HIS A 75 3.84 -5.82 -21.95
C HIS A 75 3.48 -5.30 -23.36
N ASN A 76 2.49 -4.42 -23.48
CA ASN A 76 2.08 -3.78 -24.75
C ASN A 76 2.68 -2.39 -24.91
N GLY A 77 3.54 -1.94 -24.00
CA GLY A 77 4.14 -0.60 -24.05
C GLY A 77 3.23 0.52 -23.55
N ARG A 78 2.18 0.21 -22.78
CA ARG A 78 1.24 1.23 -22.26
C ARG A 78 1.57 1.58 -20.82
N ASP A 79 1.54 2.87 -20.52
CA ASP A 79 1.58 3.37 -19.15
C ASP A 79 0.45 2.72 -18.33
N THR A 80 0.83 2.08 -17.23
CA THR A 80 -0.07 1.27 -16.41
C THR A 80 0.16 1.59 -14.94
N TYR A 81 -0.96 1.77 -14.23
CA TYR A 81 -0.96 2.14 -12.83
C TYR A 81 -1.74 1.12 -12.01
N VAL A 82 -1.20 0.74 -10.85
CA VAL A 82 -1.86 -0.19 -9.92
C VAL A 82 -1.91 0.46 -8.54
N ALA A 83 -3.11 0.66 -8.01
CA ALA A 83 -3.29 1.14 -6.64
C ALA A 83 -3.14 -0.03 -5.67
N VAL A 84 -2.31 0.15 -4.65
CA VAL A 84 -2.04 -0.84 -3.60
C VAL A 84 -2.39 -0.24 -2.25
N GLU A 85 -3.33 -0.88 -1.57
CA GLU A 85 -3.72 -0.57 -0.20
C GLU A 85 -3.09 -1.61 0.75
N LEU A 86 -2.27 -1.17 1.69
CA LEU A 86 -1.52 -2.05 2.58
C LEU A 86 -2.29 -2.26 3.89
N LYS A 87 -2.67 -3.51 4.15
CA LYS A 87 -3.27 -3.90 5.44
C LYS A 87 -2.29 -4.70 6.28
N ARG A 88 -2.12 -4.27 7.53
CA ARG A 88 -1.27 -4.95 8.52
C ARG A 88 -2.03 -5.91 9.43
N TRP A 89 -3.28 -6.23 9.11
CA TRP A 89 -4.09 -7.14 9.93
C TRP A 89 -3.75 -8.58 9.56
N ARG A 90 -3.61 -9.42 10.59
CA ARG A 90 -3.36 -10.86 10.39
C ARG A 90 -4.66 -11.64 10.13
N SER A 91 -5.80 -11.08 10.51
CA SER A 91 -7.11 -11.66 10.31
C SER A 91 -8.18 -10.58 10.28
N ALA A 92 -9.26 -10.85 9.55
CA ALA A 92 -10.46 -10.05 9.48
C ALA A 92 -11.66 -10.98 9.26
N GLN A 93 -12.81 -10.59 9.78
CA GLN A 93 -14.09 -11.28 9.56
C GLN A 93 -15.09 -10.28 8.98
N LEU A 94 -15.92 -10.71 8.04
CA LEU A 94 -16.97 -9.84 7.51
C LEU A 94 -17.95 -9.46 8.64
N CYS A 95 -18.41 -8.21 8.66
CA CYS A 95 -19.51 -7.82 9.53
C CYS A 95 -20.83 -8.26 8.88
N GLU A 96 -21.60 -9.12 9.54
CA GLU A 96 -22.85 -9.68 8.97
C GLU A 96 -23.89 -8.59 8.65
N ASP A 97 -24.01 -7.59 9.51
CA ASP A 97 -24.97 -6.49 9.35
C ASP A 97 -24.47 -5.34 8.44
N ASP A 98 -23.19 -5.36 8.06
CA ASP A 98 -22.53 -4.29 7.29
C ASP A 98 -21.40 -4.87 6.43
N PRO A 99 -21.71 -5.37 5.21
CA PRO A 99 -20.74 -6.05 4.35
C PRO A 99 -19.64 -5.12 3.81
N ASP A 100 -19.80 -3.80 3.95
CA ASP A 100 -18.77 -2.84 3.56
C ASP A 100 -17.66 -2.69 4.62
N HIS A 101 -17.82 -3.34 5.78
CA HIS A 101 -16.88 -3.30 6.88
C HIS A 101 -16.44 -4.69 7.33
N VAL A 102 -15.28 -4.74 7.96
CA VAL A 102 -14.73 -5.97 8.54
C VAL A 102 -14.45 -5.77 10.02
N ARG A 103 -14.63 -6.82 10.81
CA ARG A 103 -14.18 -6.90 12.19
C ARG A 103 -12.73 -7.37 12.21
N VAL A 104 -11.87 -6.58 12.86
CA VAL A 104 -10.45 -6.90 13.03
C VAL A 104 -10.16 -6.98 14.53
N PRO A 105 -9.73 -8.15 15.06
CA PRO A 105 -9.56 -8.33 16.51
C PRO A 105 -8.62 -7.31 17.17
N SER A 106 -7.62 -6.80 16.43
CA SER A 106 -6.65 -5.84 16.93
C SER A 106 -7.10 -4.38 16.86
N LEU A 107 -8.31 -4.08 16.35
CA LEU A 107 -8.83 -2.72 16.20
C LEU A 107 -10.11 -2.52 17.01
N GLN A 108 -10.26 -1.32 17.60
CA GLN A 108 -11.47 -0.97 18.35
C GLN A 108 -12.67 -0.64 17.45
N LYS A 109 -12.41 -0.16 16.23
CA LYS A 109 -13.45 0.16 15.23
C LYS A 109 -13.38 -0.83 14.09
N ASN A 110 -14.52 -1.13 13.48
CA ASN A 110 -14.59 -1.92 12.26
C ASN A 110 -14.15 -1.04 11.08
N PRO A 111 -12.99 -1.29 10.45
CA PRO A 111 -12.58 -0.56 9.26
C PRO A 111 -13.41 -0.99 8.04
N ARG A 112 -13.40 -0.16 6.99
CA ARG A 112 -13.93 -0.57 5.68
C ARG A 112 -13.21 -1.80 5.15
N HIS A 113 -13.95 -2.63 4.45
CA HIS A 113 -13.43 -3.78 3.74
C HIS A 113 -12.40 -3.32 2.68
N PRO A 114 -11.20 -3.94 2.60
CA PRO A 114 -10.16 -3.49 1.67
C PRO A 114 -10.62 -3.44 0.21
N LEU A 115 -11.36 -4.45 -0.26
CA LEU A 115 -11.94 -4.46 -1.61
C LEU A 115 -12.90 -3.28 -1.86
N VAL A 116 -13.65 -2.85 -0.85
CA VAL A 116 -14.56 -1.69 -0.97
C VAL A 116 -13.76 -0.40 -1.10
N GLN A 117 -12.64 -0.27 -0.38
CA GLN A 117 -11.73 0.87 -0.56
C GLN A 117 -11.12 0.89 -1.97
N VAL A 118 -10.58 -0.24 -2.44
CA VAL A 118 -9.94 -0.35 -3.76
C VAL A 118 -10.94 -0.10 -4.90
N ARG A 119 -12.18 -0.61 -4.79
CA ARG A 119 -13.24 -0.33 -5.76
C ARG A 119 -13.55 1.16 -5.88
N GLY A 120 -13.39 1.92 -4.80
CA GLY A 120 -13.52 3.38 -4.83
C GLY A 120 -12.57 4.04 -5.83
N TYR A 121 -11.35 3.51 -5.97
CA TYR A 121 -10.33 4.07 -6.85
C TYR A 121 -10.63 3.84 -8.35
N CYS A 122 -11.33 2.76 -8.73
CA CYS A 122 -11.51 2.39 -10.14
C CYS A 122 -12.72 3.03 -10.83
N HIS A 123 -13.60 3.72 -10.10
CA HIS A 123 -14.87 4.22 -10.64
C HIS A 123 -14.99 5.76 -10.58
N GLY A 124 -13.91 6.46 -10.21
CA GLY A 124 -13.87 7.93 -10.16
C GLY A 124 -13.59 8.58 -11.53
N PRO A 125 -13.92 9.87 -11.71
CA PRO A 125 -13.45 10.62 -12.87
C PRO A 125 -11.92 10.69 -12.90
N GLY A 126 -11.29 10.46 -14.07
CA GLY A 126 -9.84 10.58 -14.26
C GLY A 126 -9.00 9.32 -13.96
N VAL A 127 -9.61 8.14 -13.92
CA VAL A 127 -8.95 6.86 -13.53
C VAL A 127 -8.67 5.93 -14.72
N GLU A 128 -8.60 6.47 -15.94
CA GLU A 128 -8.18 5.73 -17.13
C GLU A 128 -6.76 5.18 -16.92
N GLY A 129 -6.60 3.84 -16.98
CA GLY A 129 -5.31 3.16 -16.81
C GLY A 129 -5.06 2.51 -15.45
N PHE A 130 -5.98 2.62 -14.48
CA PHE A 130 -5.88 1.88 -13.22
C PHE A 130 -6.43 0.46 -13.33
N CYS A 131 -5.55 -0.53 -13.17
CA CYS A 131 -5.95 -1.92 -13.02
C CYS A 131 -6.11 -2.25 -11.53
N PRO A 132 -7.29 -2.69 -11.04
CA PRO A 132 -7.38 -3.25 -9.71
C PRO A 132 -6.51 -4.53 -9.69
N ALA A 133 -5.54 -4.59 -8.78
CA ALA A 133 -4.78 -5.81 -8.54
C ALA A 133 -5.77 -6.96 -8.25
N CYS A 134 -5.65 -8.04 -9.03
CA CYS A 134 -6.55 -9.18 -9.09
C CYS A 134 -6.86 -9.83 -7.73
#